data_AF-A0A9P0NSS1-F1
#
_entry.id   AF-A0A9P0NSS1-F1
#
_cell.length_a   1.000
_cell.length_b   1.000
_cell.length_c   1.000
_cell.angle_alpha   90.00
_cell.angle_beta   90.00
_cell.angle_gamma   90.00
#
_symmetry.space_group_name_H-M   'P 1'
#
loop_
_entity.id
_entity.type
_entity.pdbx_description
1 polymer ?
#
loop_
_entity_poly.entity_id
_entity_poly.type
_entity_poly.pdbx_seq_one_letter_code
_entity_poly.pdbx_strand_id
1 'polypeptide(L)'
;MTFLTMITVNHIILIYLAGNSSTISEATLTNIKSKGGLIHPNQGFFKLILAIEDSFEKYSYSQHVFQNYVDDVLLKNGHLTGFPCSEHKTEIMTYIITYYITMRMRQHTALQNRDLKKKQFLEKKIKIS
;
A
#
# COMPACT_ATOMS: atom_id res chain seq x y z
N MET A 1 -4.66 -29.62 -27.17
CA MET A 1 -4.12 -28.52 -26.33
C MET A 1 -5.23 -27.86 -25.54
N THR A 2 -5.76 -28.53 -24.52
CA THR A 2 -6.79 -27.99 -23.61
C THR A 2 -6.65 -28.67 -22.26
N PHE A 3 -5.57 -28.34 -21.53
CA PHE A 3 -5.41 -28.74 -20.12
C PHE A 3 -4.84 -27.62 -19.24
N LEU A 4 -4.53 -26.44 -19.80
CA LEU A 4 -3.89 -25.32 -19.10
C LEU A 4 -4.85 -24.22 -18.62
N THR A 5 -6.15 -24.29 -18.90
CA THR A 5 -7.12 -23.26 -18.49
C THR A 5 -7.94 -23.63 -17.26
N MET A 6 -7.87 -24.86 -16.75
CA MET A 6 -8.64 -25.28 -15.55
C MET A 6 -7.86 -25.22 -14.23
N ILE A 7 -6.53 -25.04 -14.26
CA ILE A 7 -5.71 -25.01 -13.03
C ILE A 7 -5.69 -23.62 -12.38
N THR A 8 -5.95 -22.54 -13.11
CA THR A 8 -5.82 -21.19 -12.56
C THR A 8 -7.06 -20.72 -11.80
N VAL A 9 -8.27 -21.11 -12.19
CA VAL A 9 -9.50 -20.60 -11.56
C VAL A 9 -9.79 -21.31 -10.23
N ASN A 10 -9.62 -22.63 -10.15
CA ASN A 10 -9.90 -23.38 -8.91
C ASN A 10 -8.83 -23.18 -7.83
N HIS A 11 -7.55 -22.96 -8.17
CA HIS A 11 -6.53 -22.63 -7.16
C HIS A 11 -6.70 -21.21 -6.60
N ILE A 12 -7.14 -20.26 -7.42
CA ILE A 12 -7.50 -18.91 -6.96
C ILE A 12 -8.73 -18.97 -6.05
N ILE A 13 -9.74 -19.78 -6.41
CA ILE A 13 -10.94 -19.99 -5.58
C ILE A 13 -10.59 -20.71 -4.27
N LEU A 14 -9.69 -21.70 -4.26
CA LEU A 14 -9.27 -22.39 -3.04
C LEU A 14 -8.47 -21.50 -2.09
N ILE A 15 -7.65 -20.56 -2.60
CA ILE A 15 -7.01 -19.52 -1.79
C ILE A 15 -8.05 -18.54 -1.23
N TYR A 16 -9.09 -18.22 -2.02
CA TYR A 16 -10.18 -17.33 -1.60
C TYR A 16 -11.11 -17.96 -0.53
N LEU A 17 -11.32 -19.27 -0.58
CA LEU A 17 -12.17 -20.01 0.37
C LEU A 17 -11.47 -20.35 1.70
N ALA A 18 -10.14 -20.28 1.76
CA ALA A 18 -9.37 -20.56 2.97
C ALA A 18 -9.33 -19.41 3.99
N GLY A 19 -9.92 -18.25 3.67
CA GLY A 19 -9.98 -17.12 4.59
C GLY A 19 -11.31 -16.41 4.45
N ASN A 20 -12.26 -16.73 5.32
CA ASN A 20 -13.45 -15.93 5.51
C ASN A 20 -13.00 -14.57 6.10
N SER A 21 -12.53 -13.67 5.23
CA SER A 21 -11.81 -12.44 5.54
C SER A 21 -12.74 -11.25 5.79
N SER A 22 -14.06 -11.47 5.78
CA SER A 22 -15.05 -10.41 5.98
C SER A 22 -15.13 -9.95 7.44
N THR A 23 -14.57 -10.68 8.41
CA THR A 23 -14.68 -10.39 9.85
C THR A 23 -13.40 -9.84 10.49
N ILE A 24 -12.30 -9.72 9.73
CA ILE A 24 -11.03 -9.19 10.26
C ILE A 24 -11.00 -7.66 10.18
N SER A 25 -10.32 -7.00 11.13
CA SER A 25 -10.33 -5.54 11.25
C SER A 25 -9.79 -4.86 9.99
N GLU A 26 -8.81 -5.49 9.33
CA GLU A 26 -8.19 -5.06 8.08
C GLU A 26 -9.17 -4.97 6.92
N ALA A 27 -10.24 -5.77 6.94
CA ALA A 27 -11.28 -5.78 5.92
C ALA A 27 -12.43 -4.80 6.20
N THR A 28 -12.46 -4.16 7.37
CA THR A 28 -13.58 -3.32 7.80
C THR A 28 -13.82 -2.16 6.84
N LEU A 29 -12.76 -1.46 6.43
CA LEU A 29 -12.90 -0.30 5.54
C LEU A 29 -13.34 -0.70 4.14
N THR A 30 -12.79 -1.80 3.60
CA THR A 30 -13.20 -2.30 2.28
C THR A 30 -14.61 -2.86 2.32
N ASN A 31 -15.03 -3.56 3.39
CA ASN A 31 -16.40 -4.00 3.59
C ASN A 31 -17.39 -2.82 3.58
N ILE A 32 -17.06 -1.74 4.29
CA ILE A 32 -17.92 -0.53 4.35
C ILE A 32 -18.01 0.16 2.98
N LYS A 33 -16.90 0.25 2.24
CA LYS A 33 -16.84 1.04 1.00
C LYS A 33 -17.15 0.27 -0.29
N SER A 34 -16.92 -1.04 -0.33
CA SER A 34 -16.80 -1.75 -1.60
C SER A 34 -18.11 -2.22 -2.20
N LYS A 35 -19.19 -2.36 -1.42
CA LYS A 35 -20.38 -3.14 -1.83
C LYS A 35 -20.01 -4.49 -2.49
N GLY A 36 -18.87 -5.09 -2.11
CA GLY A 36 -18.32 -6.33 -2.67
C GLY A 36 -17.37 -6.19 -3.87
N GLY A 37 -17.12 -4.98 -4.39
CA GLY A 37 -16.33 -4.76 -5.62
C GLY A 37 -14.82 -4.52 -5.43
N LEU A 38 -14.33 -4.45 -4.19
CA LEU A 38 -12.91 -4.22 -3.88
C LEU A 38 -12.25 -5.49 -3.37
N ILE A 39 -11.00 -5.68 -3.75
CA ILE A 39 -10.18 -6.81 -3.32
C ILE A 39 -9.76 -6.59 -1.86
N HIS A 40 -9.91 -7.64 -1.04
CA HIS A 40 -9.40 -7.65 0.32
C HIS A 40 -7.90 -8.00 0.32
N PRO A 41 -7.04 -7.21 0.98
CA PRO A 41 -5.64 -7.57 1.10
C PRO A 41 -5.50 -8.82 1.96
N ASN A 42 -4.58 -9.71 1.60
CA ASN A 42 -4.19 -10.78 2.52
C ASN A 42 -3.46 -10.17 3.74
N GLN A 43 -3.46 -10.85 4.88
CA GLN A 43 -2.87 -10.32 6.12
C GLN A 43 -1.37 -10.01 6.01
N GLY A 44 -0.61 -10.82 5.26
CA GLY A 44 0.83 -10.58 5.06
C GLY A 44 1.09 -9.31 4.25
N PHE A 45 0.32 -9.11 3.18
CA PHE A 45 0.37 -7.92 2.35
C PHE A 45 -0.08 -6.69 3.13
N PHE A 46 -1.14 -6.79 3.93
CA PHE A 46 -1.56 -5.69 4.80
C PHE A 46 -0.47 -5.29 5.79
N LYS A 47 0.16 -6.26 6.47
CA LYS A 47 1.31 -5.99 7.37
C LYS A 47 2.49 -5.36 6.64
N LEU A 48 2.77 -5.81 5.41
CA LEU A 48 3.78 -5.19 4.57
C LEU A 48 3.46 -3.73 4.29
N ILE A 49 2.21 -3.41 3.91
CA ILE A 49 1.78 -2.02 3.66
C ILE A 49 1.85 -1.18 4.94
N LEU A 50 1.51 -1.72 6.11
CA LEU A 50 1.67 -0.99 7.38
C LEU A 50 3.13 -0.66 7.69
N ALA A 51 4.01 -1.66 7.56
CA ALA A 51 5.44 -1.45 7.78
C ALA A 51 6.02 -0.40 6.82
N ILE A 52 5.52 -0.40 5.59
CA ILE A 52 5.78 0.60 4.56
C ILE A 52 5.33 1.99 5.02
N GLU A 53 4.09 2.17 5.49
CA GLU A 53 3.60 3.47 5.97
C GLU A 53 4.38 3.97 7.19
N ASP A 54 4.72 3.09 8.14
CA ASP A 54 5.52 3.43 9.32
C ASP A 54 6.90 4.00 8.94
N SER A 55 7.53 3.43 7.90
CA SER A 55 8.78 3.96 7.34
C SER A 55 8.53 5.27 6.58
N PHE A 56 7.42 5.38 5.84
CA PHE A 56 7.07 6.61 5.13
C PHE A 56 6.92 7.80 6.08
N GLU A 57 6.19 7.64 7.19
CA GLU A 57 5.96 8.71 8.16
C GLU A 57 7.28 9.26 8.74
N LYS A 58 8.27 8.39 8.97
CA LYS A 58 9.60 8.78 9.47
C LYS A 58 10.40 9.60 8.46
N TYR A 59 10.25 9.31 7.17
CA TYR A 59 11.12 9.84 6.13
C TYR A 59 10.41 10.78 5.15
N SER A 60 9.12 11.06 5.30
CA SER A 60 8.33 11.84 4.31
C SER A 60 8.87 13.24 4.03
N TYR A 61 9.64 13.82 4.96
CA TYR A 61 10.29 15.12 4.84
C TYR A 61 11.79 15.04 4.52
N SER A 62 12.35 13.84 4.42
CA SER A 62 13.75 13.63 4.03
C SER A 62 13.96 14.00 2.56
N GLN A 63 15.14 14.48 2.21
CA GLN A 63 15.53 14.68 0.81
C GLN A 63 15.73 13.34 0.08
N HIS A 64 16.06 12.27 0.81
CA HIS A 64 16.35 10.94 0.29
C HIS A 64 15.29 9.92 0.73
N VAL A 65 14.00 10.28 0.62
CA VAL A 65 12.87 9.43 1.06
C VAL A 65 12.97 8.01 0.51
N PHE A 66 13.30 7.87 -0.78
CA PHE A 66 13.32 6.58 -1.45
C PHE A 66 14.42 5.64 -0.91
N GLN A 67 15.67 6.12 -0.80
CA GLN A 67 16.78 5.30 -0.29
C GLN A 67 16.55 4.92 1.18
N ASN A 68 16.26 5.91 2.03
CA ASN A 68 16.06 5.67 3.46
C ASN A 68 14.93 4.69 3.74
N TYR A 69 13.85 4.78 2.95
CA TYR A 69 12.71 3.88 3.05
C TYR A 69 13.04 2.47 2.57
N VAL A 70 13.70 2.33 1.41
CA VAL A 70 14.02 1.02 0.83
C VAL A 70 14.92 0.26 1.78
N ASP A 71 15.92 0.93 2.33
CA ASP A 71 16.83 0.34 3.31
C ASP A 71 16.07 -0.08 4.58
N ASP A 72 15.22 0.78 5.13
CA ASP A 72 14.46 0.48 6.36
C ASP A 72 13.46 -0.68 6.18
N VAL A 73 12.72 -0.69 5.07
CA VAL A 73 11.70 -1.71 4.79
C VAL A 73 12.35 -3.05 4.44
N LEU A 74 13.38 -3.08 3.59
CA LEU A 74 14.03 -4.33 3.20
C LEU A 74 14.82 -4.96 4.34
N LEU A 75 15.51 -4.15 5.16
CA LEU A 75 16.32 -4.66 6.27
C LEU A 75 15.46 -5.16 7.44
N LYS A 76 14.36 -4.47 7.78
CA LYS A 76 13.54 -4.83 8.95
C LYS A 76 12.45 -5.84 8.64
N ASN A 77 11.91 -5.82 7.42
CA ASN A 77 10.66 -6.50 7.10
C ASN A 77 10.78 -7.61 6.04
N GLY A 78 12.01 -8.00 5.66
CA GLY A 78 12.25 -9.08 4.70
C GLY A 78 11.63 -10.44 5.07
N HIS A 79 11.25 -10.62 6.34
CA HIS A 79 10.57 -11.80 6.89
C HIS A 79 9.04 -11.71 6.87
N LEU A 80 8.44 -10.53 6.66
CA LEU A 80 6.98 -10.31 6.77
C LEU A 80 6.16 -10.95 5.64
N THR A 81 6.81 -11.60 4.68
CA THR A 81 6.17 -12.20 3.52
C THR A 81 6.77 -13.56 3.22
N GLY A 82 6.02 -14.61 3.59
CA GLY A 82 6.23 -15.94 3.05
C GLY A 82 5.88 -15.92 1.56
N PHE A 83 6.86 -15.63 0.71
CA PHE A 83 6.66 -15.70 -0.74
C PHE A 83 6.72 -17.15 -1.19
N PRO A 84 5.75 -17.62 -1.99
CA PRO A 84 5.74 -18.99 -2.49
C PRO A 84 6.86 -19.25 -3.53
N CYS A 85 7.46 -18.19 -4.08
CA CYS A 85 8.56 -18.27 -5.02
C CYS A 85 9.71 -17.37 -4.55
N SER A 86 10.88 -17.97 -4.29
CA SER A 86 12.09 -17.25 -3.87
C SER A 86 12.69 -16.42 -5.01
N GLU A 87 12.60 -16.89 -6.26
CA GLU A 87 13.19 -16.23 -7.43
C GLU A 87 12.52 -14.88 -7.71
N HIS A 88 11.19 -14.82 -7.68
CA HIS A 88 10.42 -13.61 -7.98
C HIS A 88 10.19 -12.72 -6.75
N LYS A 89 10.58 -13.16 -5.55
CA LYS A 89 10.36 -12.42 -4.29
C LYS A 89 10.92 -11.01 -4.37
N THR A 90 12.18 -10.88 -4.78
CA THR A 90 12.88 -9.58 -4.82
C THR A 90 12.25 -8.63 -5.82
N GLU A 91 11.90 -9.12 -7.01
CA GLU A 91 11.27 -8.34 -8.06
C GLU A 91 9.91 -7.82 -7.62
N ILE A 92 9.04 -8.70 -7.10
CA ILE A 92 7.70 -8.34 -6.65
C ILE A 92 7.77 -7.36 -5.47
N MET A 93 8.67 -7.59 -4.51
CA MET A 93 8.85 -6.67 -3.38
C MET A 93 9.30 -5.29 -3.83
N THR A 94 10.27 -5.22 -4.74
CA THR A 94 10.76 -3.96 -5.31
C THR A 94 9.65 -3.22 -6.05
N TYR A 95 8.83 -3.95 -6.81
CA TYR A 95 7.67 -3.39 -7.51
C TYR A 95 6.65 -2.79 -6.55
N ILE A 96 6.24 -3.55 -5.52
CA ILE A 96 5.28 -3.09 -4.49
C ILE A 96 5.78 -1.82 -3.80
N ILE A 97 7.01 -1.86 -3.31
CA ILE A 97 7.67 -0.74 -2.62
C ILE A 97 7.71 0.49 -3.52
N THR A 98 8.23 0.35 -4.73
CA THR A 98 8.39 1.47 -5.67
C THR A 98 7.05 2.09 -6.03
N TYR A 99 6.06 1.26 -6.35
CA TYR A 99 4.72 1.71 -6.69
C TYR A 99 4.08 2.46 -5.53
N TYR A 100 4.14 1.89 -4.32
CA TYR A 100 3.51 2.46 -3.14
C TYR A 100 4.11 3.82 -2.76
N ILE A 101 5.44 3.92 -2.64
CA ILE A 101 6.11 5.18 -2.29
C ILE A 101 5.77 6.26 -3.30
N THR A 102 5.83 5.93 -4.60
CA THR A 102 5.53 6.89 -5.67
C THR A 102 4.13 7.44 -5.54
N MET A 103 3.13 6.57 -5.32
CA MET A 103 1.76 7.01 -5.08
C MET A 103 1.64 7.84 -3.80
N ARG A 104 2.29 7.42 -2.73
CA ARG A 104 2.17 8.06 -1.42
C ARG A 104 2.78 9.46 -1.41
N MET A 105 3.94 9.65 -2.03
CA MET A 105 4.56 10.97 -2.22
C MET A 105 3.64 11.91 -3.01
N ARG A 106 3.01 11.43 -4.08
CA ARG A 106 2.05 12.24 -4.86
C ARG A 106 0.87 12.69 -3.99
N GLN A 107 0.32 11.79 -3.18
CA GLN A 107 -0.75 12.12 -2.24
C GLN A 107 -0.28 13.13 -1.19
N HIS A 108 0.91 12.95 -0.62
CA HIS A 108 1.48 13.85 0.38
C HIS A 108 1.65 15.27 -0.16
N THR A 109 2.29 15.42 -1.33
CA THR A 109 2.46 16.72 -1.99
C THR A 109 1.12 17.35 -2.36
N ALA A 110 0.14 16.57 -2.85
CA ALA A 110 -1.18 17.08 -3.16
C ALA A 110 -1.91 17.63 -1.91
N LEU A 111 -1.74 16.99 -0.75
CA LEU A 111 -2.29 17.49 0.52
C LEU A 111 -1.59 18.77 0.97
N GLN A 112 -0.26 18.80 0.97
CA GLN A 112 0.52 19.99 1.31
C GLN A 112 0.13 21.20 0.43
N ASN A 113 0.00 21.00 -0.88
CA ASN A 113 -0.39 22.06 -1.80
C ASN A 113 -1.80 22.59 -1.54
N ARG A 114 -2.75 21.71 -1.17
CA ARG A 114 -4.12 22.14 -0.79
C ARG A 114 -4.08 23.01 0.47
N ASP A 115 -3.27 22.65 1.45
CA ASP A 115 -3.19 23.40 2.70
C ASP A 115 -2.45 24.73 2.55
N LEU A 116 -1.39 24.77 1.74
CA LEU A 116 -0.74 26.03 1.34
C LEU A 116 -1.72 26.98 0.63
N LYS A 117 -2.54 26.45 -0.29
CA LYS A 117 -3.56 27.25 -0.99
C LYS A 117 -4.60 27.84 -0.03
N LYS A 118 -5.06 27.05 0.96
CA LYS A 118 -5.97 27.54 2.01
C LYS A 118 -5.33 28.65 2.84
N LYS A 119 -4.07 28.48 3.27
CA LYS A 119 -3.32 29.48 4.04
C LYS A 119 -3.20 30.80 3.28
N GLN A 120 -2.78 30.76 2.02
CA GLN A 120 -2.66 31.94 1.17
C GLN A 120 -4.00 32.67 0.97
N PHE A 121 -5.10 31.93 0.86
CA PHE A 121 -6.44 32.52 0.75
C PHE A 121 -6.84 33.27 2.03
N LEU A 122 -6.57 32.69 3.21
CA LEU A 122 -6.83 33.35 4.49
C LEU A 122 -5.99 34.61 4.67
N GLU A 123 -4.69 34.54 4.36
CA GLU A 123 -3.78 35.69 4.43
C GLU A 123 -4.22 36.84 3.50
N LYS A 124 -4.75 36.53 2.31
CA LYS A 124 -5.31 37.54 1.41
C LYS A 124 -6.56 38.21 1.98
N LYS A 125 -7.45 37.45 2.62
CA LYS A 125 -8.67 38.00 3.25
C LYS A 125 -8.36 38.97 4.38
N ILE A 126 -7.41 38.61 5.25
CA ILE A 126 -6.99 39.46 6.39
C ILE A 126 -6.35 40.77 5.92
N LYS A 127 -5.64 40.76 4.79
CA LYS A 127 -5.03 41.99 4.23
C LYS A 127 -6.03 42.95 3.57
N ILE A 128 -7.26 42.50 3.32
CA ILE A 128 -8.31 43.30 2.66
C ILE A 128 -9.31 43.89 3.69
N SER A 129 -9.36 43.32 4.90
CA SER A 129 -10.13 43.82 6.05
C SER A 129 -9.35 44.83 6.88
#